data_AF-A0A6N2JVX5-F1
#
_entry.id   AF-A0A6N2JVX5-F1
#
_cell.length_a   1.000
_cell.length_b   1.000
_cell.length_c   1.000
_cell.angle_alpha   90.00
_cell.angle_beta   90.00
_cell.angle_gamma   90.00
#
_symmetry.space_group_name_H-M   'P 1'
#
loop_
_entity.id
_entity.type
_entity.pdbx_description
1 polymer ?
#
loop_
_entity_poly.entity_id
_entity_poly.type
_entity_poly.pdbx_seq_one_letter_code
_entity_poly.pdbx_strand_id
1 'polypeptide(L)'
;MNQNSEIDMEDDLLPEYDFTQMTVVARGQGRKKSTVTVNLDPDVAKLFPNSVSVNEGLRLLMRLIKQNSSQLDDQLSMKSENP
;
A
#
# COMPACT_ATOMS: atom_id res chain seq x y z
N MET A 1 -56.15 1.02 25.54
CA MET A 1 -55.90 0.86 24.09
C MET A 1 -54.43 0.53 23.93
N ASN A 2 -54.11 -0.65 23.38
CA ASN A 2 -52.75 -1.17 23.27
C ASN A 2 -52.15 -0.67 21.95
N GLN A 3 -51.22 0.29 22.00
CA GLN A 3 -50.58 0.84 20.81
C GLN A 3 -49.30 0.06 20.53
N ASN A 4 -49.40 -0.96 19.67
CA ASN A 4 -48.25 -1.47 18.94
C ASN A 4 -47.81 -0.37 17.96
N SER A 5 -46.86 0.46 18.39
CA SER A 5 -46.12 1.33 17.47
C SER A 5 -45.12 0.46 16.74
N GLU A 6 -45.51 -0.06 15.56
CA GLU A 6 -44.53 -0.34 14.51
C GLU A 6 -43.82 0.98 14.25
N ILE A 7 -42.59 1.10 14.77
CA ILE A 7 -41.75 2.25 14.53
C ILE A 7 -41.36 2.15 13.06
N ASP A 8 -42.04 2.93 12.23
CA ASP A 8 -41.73 3.09 10.82
C ASP A 8 -40.39 3.85 10.72
N MET A 9 -39.29 3.10 10.80
CA MET A 9 -37.91 3.62 10.89
C MET A 9 -37.44 4.32 9.60
N GLU A 10 -38.28 4.37 8.56
CA GLU A 10 -37.93 4.89 7.23
C GLU A 10 -38.19 6.39 7.04
N ASP A 11 -39.07 7.03 7.83
CA ASP A 11 -39.59 8.37 7.50
C ASP A 11 -39.02 9.54 8.33
N ASP A 12 -38.19 9.28 9.34
CA ASP A 12 -37.64 10.33 10.22
C ASP A 12 -36.22 10.81 9.83
N LEU A 13 -35.61 10.22 8.79
CA LEU A 13 -34.26 10.60 8.34
C LEU A 13 -34.33 11.69 7.26
N LEU A 14 -33.64 12.81 7.51
CA LEU A 14 -33.44 13.84 6.50
C LEU A 14 -32.61 13.29 5.32
N PRO A 15 -32.84 13.75 4.07
CA PRO A 15 -32.13 13.26 2.88
C PRO A 15 -30.61 13.32 2.95
N GLU A 16 -30.05 14.26 3.73
CA GLU A 16 -28.62 14.43 3.96
C GLU A 16 -28.01 13.29 4.80
N TYR A 17 -28.83 12.50 5.48
CA TYR A 17 -28.45 11.39 6.35
C TYR A 17 -28.76 10.01 5.72
N ASP A 18 -28.84 9.92 4.38
CA ASP A 18 -28.86 8.64 3.66
C ASP A 18 -27.47 7.99 3.66
N PHE A 19 -27.29 7.03 4.56
CA PHE A 19 -26.04 6.29 4.70
C PHE A 19 -25.99 4.99 3.90
N THR A 20 -27.01 4.67 3.08
CA THR A 20 -27.09 3.42 2.31
C THR A 20 -25.95 3.26 1.30
N GLN A 21 -25.38 4.38 0.83
CA GLN A 21 -24.27 4.39 -0.13
C GLN A 21 -22.89 4.50 0.53
N MET A 22 -22.81 4.58 1.86
CA MET A 22 -21.52 4.68 2.55
C MET A 22 -20.79 3.33 2.61
N THR A 23 -19.53 3.33 2.20
CA THR A 23 -18.65 2.17 2.40
C THR A 23 -18.31 2.00 3.88
N VAL A 24 -18.89 0.98 4.52
CA VAL A 24 -18.55 0.60 5.89
C VAL A 24 -17.11 0.08 5.94
N VAL A 25 -16.22 0.81 6.61
CA VAL A 25 -14.82 0.39 6.82
C VAL A 25 -14.67 -0.16 8.24
N ALA A 26 -14.30 -1.43 8.36
CA ALA A 26 -14.14 -2.08 9.65
C ALA A 26 -13.12 -1.35 10.54
N ARG A 27 -13.56 -0.98 11.75
CA ARG A 27 -12.72 -0.34 12.75
C ARG A 27 -12.49 -1.26 13.98
N GLY A 28 -11.42 -2.09 14.03
CA GLY A 28 -10.98 -2.78 15.26
C GLY A 28 -9.61 -3.49 15.21
N GLN A 29 -9.21 -4.12 16.32
CA GLN A 29 -8.02 -4.98 16.37
C GLN A 29 -8.25 -6.19 15.43
N GLY A 30 -7.28 -6.51 14.56
CA GLY A 30 -7.43 -7.55 13.52
C GLY A 30 -7.65 -7.06 12.08
N ARG A 31 -7.61 -5.74 11.84
CA ARG A 31 -7.56 -5.21 10.47
C ARG A 31 -6.33 -5.73 9.74
N LYS A 32 -6.48 -6.12 8.47
CA LYS A 32 -5.35 -6.30 7.56
C LYS A 32 -4.63 -4.95 7.45
N LYS A 33 -3.33 -4.91 7.73
CA LYS A 33 -2.51 -3.70 7.55
C LYS A 33 -2.71 -3.20 6.12
N SER A 34 -2.81 -1.89 5.95
CA SER A 34 -2.83 -1.27 4.62
C SER A 34 -1.61 -1.77 3.84
N THR A 35 -1.87 -2.56 2.80
CA THR A 35 -0.81 -3.07 1.93
C THR A 35 -0.57 -2.00 0.88
N VAL A 36 0.68 -1.58 0.72
CA VAL A 36 1.05 -0.66 -0.36
C VAL A 36 0.99 -1.45 -1.66
N THR A 37 0.10 -1.05 -2.57
CA THR A 37 -0.04 -1.66 -3.90
C THR A 37 0.60 -0.72 -4.92
N VAL A 38 1.42 -1.29 -5.79
CA VAL A 38 2.07 -0.58 -6.90
C VAL A 38 1.57 -1.19 -8.19
N ASN A 39 1.16 -0.35 -9.14
CA ASN A 39 0.79 -0.81 -10.47
C ASN A 39 2.06 -1.03 -11.29
N LEU A 40 2.13 -2.15 -12.01
CA LEU A 40 3.25 -2.48 -12.89
C LEU A 40 2.84 -2.27 -14.33
N ASP A 41 3.78 -1.83 -15.16
CA ASP A 41 3.54 -1.72 -16.59
C ASP A 41 3.32 -3.12 -17.22
N PRO A 42 2.58 -3.21 -18.35
CA PRO A 42 2.15 -4.50 -18.92
C PRO A 42 3.31 -5.40 -19.38
N ASP A 43 4.45 -4.83 -19.76
CA ASP A 43 5.67 -5.53 -20.12
C ASP A 43 6.36 -6.12 -18.89
N VAL A 44 6.46 -5.35 -17.80
CA VAL A 44 7.02 -5.80 -16.53
C VAL A 44 6.15 -6.91 -15.92
N ALA A 45 4.83 -6.75 -15.95
CA ALA A 45 3.90 -7.76 -15.45
C ALA A 45 3.95 -9.09 -16.23
N LYS A 46 4.28 -9.06 -17.54
CA LYS A 46 4.51 -10.28 -18.34
C LYS A 46 5.75 -11.05 -17.90
N LEU A 47 6.81 -10.33 -17.54
CA LEU A 47 8.07 -10.92 -17.09
C LEU A 47 8.04 -11.34 -15.62
N PHE A 48 7.29 -10.62 -14.79
CA PHE A 48 7.16 -10.85 -13.35
C PHE A 48 5.70 -11.13 -12.97
N PRO A 49 5.24 -12.40 -13.07
CA PRO A 49 3.84 -12.74 -12.89
C PRO A 49 3.36 -12.68 -11.43
N ASN A 50 4.26 -12.53 -10.45
CA ASN A 50 3.90 -12.48 -9.04
C ASN A 50 4.75 -11.48 -8.24
N SER A 51 4.21 -11.02 -7.12
CA SER A 51 4.87 -10.05 -6.24
C SER A 51 6.17 -10.58 -5.62
N VAL A 52 6.32 -11.89 -5.43
CA VAL A 52 7.55 -12.49 -4.90
C VAL A 52 8.71 -12.25 -5.87
N SER A 53 8.49 -12.50 -7.17
CA SER A 53 9.50 -12.35 -8.23
C SER A 53 9.96 -10.89 -8.39
N VAL A 54 9.02 -9.94 -8.34
CA VAL A 54 9.33 -8.50 -8.35
C VAL A 54 10.17 -8.12 -7.15
N ASN A 55 9.76 -8.55 -5.96
CA ASN A 55 10.45 -8.21 -4.72
C ASN A 55 11.88 -8.77 -4.69
N GLU A 56 12.10 -9.98 -5.18
CA GLU A 56 13.45 -10.55 -5.29
C GLU A 56 14.32 -9.78 -6.31
N GLY A 57 13.75 -9.39 -7.46
CA GLY A 57 14.46 -8.56 -8.43
C GLY A 57 14.89 -7.20 -7.85
N LEU A 58 13.97 -6.51 -7.16
CA LEU A 58 14.27 -5.24 -6.50
C LEU A 58 15.30 -5.40 -5.37
N ARG A 59 15.26 -6.51 -4.62
CA ARG A 59 16.27 -6.82 -3.60
C ARG A 59 17.65 -7.05 -4.19
N LEU A 60 17.73 -7.74 -5.32
CA LEU A 60 18.99 -7.92 -6.05
C LEU A 60 19.56 -6.56 -6.46
N LEU A 61 18.73 -5.70 -7.06
CA LEU A 61 19.13 -4.35 -7.44
C LEU A 61 19.65 -3.54 -6.25
N MET A 62 18.96 -3.59 -5.11
CA MET A 62 19.43 -2.93 -3.87
C MET A 62 20.80 -3.46 -3.41
N ARG A 63 21.06 -4.76 -3.51
CA ARG A 63 22.36 -5.36 -3.14
C ARG A 63 23.46 -4.88 -4.09
N LEU A 64 23.20 -4.87 -5.39
CA LEU A 64 24.15 -4.39 -6.39
C LEU A 64 24.46 -2.91 -6.15
N ILE A 65 23.44 -2.07 -5.94
CA ILE A 65 23.63 -0.65 -5.64
C ILE A 65 24.49 -0.47 -4.38
N LYS A 66 24.20 -1.22 -3.30
CA LYS A 66 24.98 -1.14 -2.06
C LYS A 66 26.45 -1.54 -2.23
N GLN A 67 26.72 -2.56 -3.03
CA GLN A 67 28.10 -2.99 -3.34
C GLN A 67 28.85 -1.92 -4.15
N ASN A 68 28.17 -1.27 -5.09
CA ASN A 68 28.75 -0.20 -5.88
C ASN A 68 28.92 1.10 -5.07
N SER A 69 28.03 1.41 -4.13
CA SER A 69 28.19 2.59 -3.27
C SER A 69 29.40 2.45 -2.33
N SER A 70 29.66 1.25 -1.80
CA SER A 70 30.91 0.99 -1.06
C SER A 70 32.17 1.16 -1.93
N GLN A 71 32.10 0.81 -3.22
CA GLN A 71 33.19 1.05 -4.17
C GLN A 71 33.33 2.54 -4.56
N LEU A 72 32.26 3.33 -4.51
CA LEU A 72 32.29 4.77 -4.73
C LEU A 72 32.91 5.51 -3.54
N ASP A 73 32.61 5.08 -2.32
CA ASP A 73 33.22 5.62 -1.10
C ASP A 73 34.73 5.30 -1.03
N ASP A 74 35.13 4.08 -1.42
CA ASP A 74 36.55 3.69 -1.50
C ASP A 74 37.31 4.46 -2.60
N GLN A 75 36.67 4.74 -3.75
CA GLN A 75 37.29 5.51 -4.84
C GLN A 75 37.40 7.02 -4.56
N LEU A 76 36.51 7.58 -3.74
CA LEU A 76 36.59 8.98 -3.31
C LEU A 76 37.70 9.19 -2.26
N SER A 77 37.95 8.20 -1.41
CA SER A 77 39.06 8.21 -0.45
C SER A 77 40.44 8.16 -1.12
N MET A 78 40.57 7.39 -2.21
CA MET A 78 41.84 7.23 -2.96
C MET A 78 42.18 8.41 -3.89
N LYS A 79 41.26 9.37 -4.11
CA LYS A 79 41.50 10.56 -4.95
C LYS A 79 41.93 11.81 -4.17
N SER A 80 41.84 11.80 -2.83
CA SER A 80 42.28 12.92 -1.99
C SER A 80 43.71 12.80 -1.46
N GLU A 81 44.38 11.66 -1.68
CA GLU A 81 45.81 11.48 -1.36
C GLU A 81 46.64 11.32 -2.63
N ASN A 82 46.92 12.42 -3.33
CA ASN A 82 48.21 12.57 -4.00
C ASN A 82 48.57 14.07 -4.08
N PRO A 83 49.81 14.46 -3.75
CA PRO A 83 50.25 15.86 -3.62
C PRO A 83 50.37 16.61 -4.94
#